data_AF-A0A933RHZ4-F1
#
_entry.id   AF-A0A933RHZ4-F1
#
_cell.length_a   1.000
_cell.length_b   1.000
_cell.length_c   1.000
_cell.angle_alpha   90.00
_cell.angle_beta   90.00
_cell.angle_gamma   90.00
#
_symmetry.space_group_name_H-M   'P 1'
#
loop_
_entity.id
_entity.type
_entity.pdbx_description
1 polymer ?
#
loop_
_entity_poly.entity_id
_entity_poly.type
_entity_poly.pdbx_seq_one_letter_code
_entity_poly.pdbx_strand_id
1 'polypeptide(L)'
;MRARERRAFEAFTTAVVAPAPPLPPVEQTDAARAFAATLAASPRLHRAGLRALLLLGGARLAAVKPLRALAQLHYYGDDAVMRRLGYDADEVVARAAAAAHRGEGVAAGGRP
;
A
#
# COMPACT_ATOMS: atom_id res chain seq x y z
N MET A 1 4.89 -10.77 -10.66
CA MET A 1 4.21 -9.88 -11.65
C MET A 1 5.09 -9.79 -12.90
N ARG A 2 4.51 -9.73 -14.10
CA ARG A 2 5.28 -9.62 -15.36
C ARG A 2 5.82 -8.19 -15.55
N ALA A 3 6.88 -8.01 -16.34
CA ALA A 3 7.49 -6.69 -16.59
C ALA A 3 6.52 -5.66 -17.19
N ARG A 4 5.66 -6.09 -18.12
CA ARG A 4 4.62 -5.24 -18.72
C ARG A 4 3.55 -4.81 -17.72
N GLU A 5 3.14 -5.72 -16.83
CA GLU A 5 2.17 -5.43 -15.76
C GLU A 5 2.76 -4.42 -14.77
N ARG A 6 4.05 -4.58 -14.44
CA ARG A 6 4.78 -3.63 -13.58
C ARG A 6 4.78 -2.22 -14.16
N ARG A 7 5.21 -2.06 -15.41
CA ARG A 7 5.24 -0.74 -16.08
C ARG A 7 3.86 -0.09 -16.14
N ALA A 8 2.82 -0.89 -16.43
CA ALA A 8 1.45 -0.39 -16.46
C ALA A 8 0.99 0.10 -15.07
N PHE A 9 1.33 -0.65 -14.01
CA PHE A 9 1.06 -0.25 -12.63
C PHE A 9 1.83 1.00 -12.21
N GLU A 10 3.14 1.08 -12.50
CA GLU A 10 3.97 2.25 -12.19
C GLU A 10 3.43 3.52 -12.88
N ALA A 11 3.11 3.44 -14.18
CA ALA A 11 2.52 4.55 -14.92
C ALA A 11 1.14 4.95 -14.38
N PHE A 12 0.30 3.97 -14.03
CA PHE A 12 -1.00 4.21 -13.41
C PHE A 12 -0.87 4.90 -12.06
N THR A 13 -0.04 4.38 -11.15
CA THR A 13 0.20 4.96 -9.83
C THR A 13 0.81 6.35 -9.95
N THR A 14 1.72 6.57 -10.89
CA THR A 14 2.29 7.91 -11.17
C THR A 14 1.20 8.89 -11.57
N ALA A 15 0.29 8.50 -12.46
CA ALA A 15 -0.83 9.37 -12.88
C ALA A 15 -1.83 9.65 -11.76
N VAL A 16 -2.04 8.70 -10.84
CA VAL A 16 -2.99 8.82 -9.74
C VAL A 16 -2.44 9.62 -8.56
N VAL A 17 -1.20 9.33 -8.18
CA VAL A 17 -0.55 9.91 -7.00
C VAL A 17 0.13 11.22 -7.34
N ALA A 18 0.69 11.34 -8.55
CA ALA A 18 1.47 12.48 -9.01
C ALA A 18 2.52 12.93 -7.97
N PRO A 19 3.47 12.06 -7.60
CA PRO A 19 4.46 12.39 -6.58
C PRO A 19 5.27 13.61 -6.99
N ALA A 20 5.33 14.59 -6.10
CA ALA A 20 6.15 15.79 -6.23
C ALA A 20 7.25 15.80 -5.14
N PRO A 21 8.40 16.44 -5.37
CA PRO A 21 9.44 16.58 -4.35
C PRO A 21 8.85 17.10 -3.02
N PRO A 22 9.25 16.54 -1.87
CA PRO A 22 10.39 15.65 -1.63
C PRO A 22 10.10 14.15 -1.81
N LEU A 23 8.91 13.78 -2.29
CA LEU A 23 8.52 12.37 -2.40
C LEU A 23 9.23 11.68 -3.58
N PRO A 24 9.65 10.40 -3.41
CA PRO A 24 10.32 9.66 -4.47
C PRO A 24 9.34 9.34 -5.62
N PRO A 25 9.84 9.20 -6.86
CA PRO A 25 9.02 8.69 -7.95
C PRO A 25 8.68 7.21 -7.73
N VAL A 26 7.58 6.74 -8.31
CA VAL A 26 6.98 5.42 -8.03
C VAL A 26 7.93 4.26 -8.32
N GLU A 27 8.77 4.36 -9.34
CA GLU A 27 9.75 3.32 -9.70
C GLU A 27 10.88 3.15 -8.67
N GLN A 28 11.03 4.11 -7.75
CA GLN A 28 11.98 4.05 -6.63
C GLN A 28 11.33 3.59 -5.32
N THR A 29 10.03 3.27 -5.33
CA THR A 29 9.31 2.74 -4.17
C THR A 29 9.06 1.25 -4.33
N ASP A 30 8.58 0.61 -3.27
CA ASP A 30 8.20 -0.79 -3.28
C ASP A 30 6.73 -1.04 -3.67
N ALA A 31 6.00 0.00 -4.08
CA ALA A 31 4.58 -0.06 -4.40
C ALA A 31 4.23 -1.17 -5.39
N ALA A 32 5.04 -1.35 -6.44
CA ALA A 32 4.84 -2.40 -7.43
C ALA A 32 5.06 -3.82 -6.85
N ARG A 33 6.01 -3.96 -5.90
CA ARG A 33 6.28 -5.22 -5.19
C ARG A 33 5.16 -5.54 -4.22
N ALA A 34 4.70 -4.56 -3.43
CA ALA A 34 3.57 -4.70 -2.52
C ALA A 34 2.28 -5.10 -3.27
N PHE A 35 1.98 -4.41 -4.37
CA PHE A 35 0.84 -4.77 -5.22
C PHE A 35 0.96 -6.19 -5.81
N ALA A 36 2.17 -6.60 -6.23
CA ALA A 36 2.40 -7.96 -6.71
C ALA A 36 2.12 -9.03 -5.63
N ALA A 37 2.44 -8.74 -4.37
CA ALA A 37 2.11 -9.62 -3.25
C ALA A 37 0.60 -9.71 -3.02
N THR A 38 -0.13 -8.58 -3.07
CA THR A 38 -1.59 -8.56 -2.99
C THR A 38 -2.25 -9.34 -4.13
N LEU A 39 -1.75 -9.20 -5.36
CA LEU A 39 -2.21 -10.01 -6.49
C LEU A 39 -1.98 -11.51 -6.27
N ALA A 40 -0.84 -11.87 -5.68
CA ALA A 40 -0.49 -13.27 -5.40
C ALA A 40 -1.35 -13.88 -4.28
N ALA A 41 -1.77 -13.08 -3.29
CA ALA A 41 -2.69 -13.49 -2.24
C ALA A 41 -4.16 -13.52 -2.71
N SER A 42 -4.50 -12.81 -3.79
CA SER A 42 -5.88 -12.69 -4.28
C SER A 42 -6.40 -13.98 -4.94
N PRO A 43 -7.71 -14.30 -4.81
CA PRO A 43 -8.36 -15.38 -5.54
C PRO A 43 -8.15 -15.29 -7.07
N ARG A 44 -8.16 -16.44 -7.76
CA ARG A 44 -7.77 -16.52 -9.19
C ARG A 44 -8.56 -15.59 -10.11
N LEU A 45 -9.88 -15.52 -9.93
CA LEU A 45 -10.75 -14.64 -10.73
C LEU A 45 -10.44 -13.17 -10.49
N HIS A 46 -10.28 -12.76 -9.22
CA HIS A 46 -9.93 -11.39 -8.86
C HIS A 46 -8.57 -10.99 -9.44
N ARG A 47 -7.57 -11.89 -9.33
CA ARG A 47 -6.24 -11.69 -9.90
C ARG A 47 -6.28 -11.51 -11.42
N ALA A 48 -7.06 -12.31 -12.13
CA ALA A 48 -7.20 -12.19 -13.59
C ALA A 48 -7.86 -10.87 -13.98
N GLY A 49 -8.93 -10.48 -13.27
CA GLY A 49 -9.62 -9.21 -13.48
C GLY A 49 -8.72 -7.99 -13.27
N LEU A 50 -7.96 -7.95 -12.16
CA LEU A 50 -7.03 -6.86 -11.88
C LEU A 50 -5.90 -6.76 -12.92
N ARG A 51 -5.37 -7.91 -13.36
CA ARG A 51 -4.36 -7.94 -14.44
C ARG A 51 -4.92 -7.42 -15.75
N ALA A 52 -6.14 -7.82 -16.12
CA ALA A 52 -6.81 -7.36 -17.33
C ALA A 52 -7.05 -5.84 -17.27
N LEU A 53 -7.56 -5.33 -16.15
CA LEU A 53 -7.78 -3.90 -15.93
C LEU A 53 -6.49 -3.09 -16.09
N LEU A 54 -5.38 -3.53 -15.49
CA LEU A 54 -4.09 -2.85 -15.63
C LEU A 54 -3.58 -2.83 -17.08
N LEU A 55 -3.65 -3.97 -17.77
CA LEU A 55 -3.08 -4.12 -19.10
C LEU A 55 -3.92 -3.47 -20.21
N LEU A 56 -5.25 -3.43 -20.04
CA LEU A 56 -6.19 -2.84 -21.01
C LEU A 56 -6.44 -1.37 -20.71
N GLY A 57 -6.47 -1.00 -19.43
CA GLY A 57 -6.88 0.31 -18.97
C GLY A 57 -5.75 1.28 -18.66
N GLY A 58 -4.64 0.80 -18.09
CA GLY A 58 -3.51 1.64 -17.69
C GLY A 58 -3.93 2.93 -16.96
N ALA A 59 -3.28 4.05 -17.30
CA ALA A 59 -3.61 5.38 -16.76
C ALA A 59 -5.03 5.87 -17.10
N ARG A 60 -5.70 5.32 -18.13
CA ARG A 60 -7.07 5.71 -18.50
C ARG A 60 -8.11 5.28 -17.45
N LEU A 61 -7.75 4.34 -16.56
CA LEU A 61 -8.60 3.93 -15.45
C LEU A 61 -8.32 4.69 -14.15
N ALA A 62 -7.53 5.77 -14.17
CA ALA A 62 -7.28 6.59 -12.98
C ALA A 62 -8.56 7.12 -12.30
N ALA A 63 -9.65 7.26 -13.05
CA ALA A 63 -10.97 7.65 -12.53
C ALA A 63 -11.74 6.51 -11.82
N VAL A 64 -11.30 5.25 -11.95
CA VAL A 64 -11.94 4.11 -11.31
C VAL A 64 -11.56 4.10 -9.82
N LYS A 65 -12.50 4.52 -8.97
CA LYS A 65 -12.33 4.65 -7.51
C LYS A 65 -11.56 3.50 -6.83
N PRO A 66 -11.89 2.21 -7.05
CA PRO A 66 -11.17 1.13 -6.38
C PRO A 66 -9.71 0.99 -6.85
N LEU A 67 -9.43 1.24 -8.13
CA LEU A 67 -8.04 1.21 -8.63
C LEU A 67 -7.24 2.38 -8.08
N ARG A 68 -7.86 3.58 -7.99
CA ARG A 68 -7.26 4.75 -7.37
C ARG A 68 -6.89 4.47 -5.90
N ALA A 69 -7.79 3.84 -5.15
CA ALA A 69 -7.53 3.46 -3.77
C ALA A 69 -6.36 2.48 -3.66
N LEU A 70 -6.26 1.50 -4.56
CA LEU A 70 -5.13 0.55 -4.58
C LEU A 70 -3.79 1.26 -4.89
N ALA A 71 -3.77 2.20 -5.84
CA ALA A 71 -2.56 3.00 -6.11
C ALA A 71 -2.12 3.79 -4.88
N GLN A 72 -3.05 4.48 -4.22
CA GLN A 72 -2.75 5.23 -3.00
C GLN A 72 -2.28 4.31 -1.87
N LEU A 73 -2.98 3.20 -1.64
CA LEU A 73 -2.64 2.23 -0.59
C LEU A 73 -1.22 1.68 -0.77
N HIS A 74 -0.83 1.30 -1.99
CA HIS A 74 0.49 0.73 -2.22
C HIS A 74 1.60 1.76 -2.29
N TYR A 75 1.30 3.00 -2.69
CA TYR A 75 2.29 4.07 -2.68
C TYR A 75 2.55 4.59 -1.27
N TYR A 76 1.50 4.89 -0.51
CA TYR A 76 1.61 5.33 0.89
C TYR A 76 1.74 4.17 1.88
N GLY A 77 1.78 2.93 1.38
CA GLY A 77 2.17 1.76 2.17
C GLY A 77 3.68 1.51 2.19
N ASP A 78 4.46 2.26 1.38
CA ASP A 78 5.92 2.18 1.38
C ASP A 78 6.49 2.93 2.60
N ASP A 79 7.28 2.25 3.43
CA ASP A 79 7.86 2.81 4.66
C ASP A 79 8.79 4.00 4.39
N ALA A 80 9.51 4.00 3.27
CA ALA A 80 10.38 5.11 2.91
C ALA A 80 9.59 6.34 2.43
N VAL A 81 8.41 6.16 1.83
CA VAL A 81 7.46 7.25 1.56
C VAL A 81 6.89 7.78 2.87
N MET A 82 6.39 6.90 3.74
CA MET A 82 5.76 7.32 5.00
C MET A 82 6.74 8.02 5.95
N ARG A 83 7.99 7.55 6.05
CA ARG A 83 9.03 8.23 6.84
C ARG A 83 9.34 9.63 6.33
N ARG A 84 9.34 9.85 5.01
CA ARG A 84 9.53 11.19 4.42
C ARG A 84 8.38 12.14 4.73
N LEU A 85 7.19 11.59 5.02
CA LEU A 85 6.03 12.34 5.50
C LEU A 85 6.03 12.53 7.03
N GLY A 86 7.07 12.07 7.72
CA GLY A 86 7.18 12.16 9.18
C GLY A 86 6.42 11.09 9.94
N TYR A 87 5.96 10.03 9.26
CA TYR A 87 5.30 8.89 9.90
C TYR A 87 6.28 7.74 10.12
N ASP A 88 6.42 7.31 11.37
CA ASP A 88 7.21 6.15 11.76
C ASP A 88 6.28 4.99 12.16
N ALA A 89 6.20 3.99 11.29
CA ALA A 89 5.36 2.81 11.52
C ALA A 89 5.85 1.97 12.70
N ASP A 90 7.17 1.87 12.89
CA ASP A 90 7.78 1.05 13.94
C ASP A 90 7.49 1.66 15.32
N GLU A 91 7.56 2.99 15.42
CA GLU A 91 7.20 3.69 16.66
C GLU A 91 5.73 3.48 17.03
N VAL A 92 4.82 3.56 16.04
CA VAL A 92 3.38 3.33 16.25
C VAL A 92 3.12 1.90 16.71
N VAL A 93 3.76 0.90 16.09
CA VAL A 93 3.63 -0.51 16.47
C VAL A 93 4.20 -0.75 17.87
N ALA A 94 5.36 -0.20 18.19
CA ALA A 94 5.97 -0.33 19.53
C ALA A 94 5.06 0.26 20.62
N ARG A 95 4.44 1.41 20.34
CA ARG A 95 3.48 2.06 21.24
C ARG A 95 2.22 1.20 21.44
N ALA A 96 1.70 0.61 20.37
CA ALA A 96 0.54 -0.28 20.42
C ALA A 96 0.85 -1.56 21.22
N ALA A 97 2.01 -2.18 21.00
CA ALA A 97 2.47 -3.34 21.78
C ALA A 97 2.61 -3.00 23.27
N ALA A 98 3.24 -1.86 23.60
CA ALA A 98 3.35 -1.40 24.98
C ALA A 98 1.98 -1.13 25.63
N ALA A 99 0.98 -0.67 24.87
CA ALA A 99 -0.39 -0.50 25.35
C ALA A 99 -1.11 -1.83 25.58
N ALA A 100 -0.91 -2.82 24.70
CA ALA A 100 -1.47 -4.16 24.86
C ALA A 100 -0.97 -4.83 26.16
N HIS A 101 0.34 -4.75 26.43
CA HIS A 101 0.93 -5.25 27.67
C HIS A 101 0.41 -4.55 28.94
N ARG A 102 0.06 -3.25 28.85
CA ARG A 102 -0.58 -2.54 29.97
C ARG A 102 -2.04 -2.97 30.18
N GLY A 103 -2.77 -3.29 29.11
CA GLY A 103 -4.15 -3.78 29.17
C GLY A 103 -4.29 -5.16 29.84
N GLU A 104 -3.30 -6.03 29.64
CA GLU A 104 -3.24 -7.34 30.31
C GLU A 104 -3.07 -7.22 31.84
N GLY A 105 -2.46 -6.14 32.34
CA GLY A 105 -2.33 -5.86 33.77
C GLY A 105 -3.58 -5.27 34.42
N VAL A 106 -4.46 -4.60 33.65
CA VAL A 106 -5.70 -4.00 34.17
C VAL A 106 -6.81 -5.05 34.35
N ALA A 107 -6.85 -6.09 33.51
CA ALA A 107 -7.79 -7.20 33.66
C ALA A 107 -7.54 -8.06 34.92
N ALA A 108 -6.34 -7.98 35.52
CA ALA A 108 -5.98 -8.69 36.74
C ALA A 108 -6.11 -7.84 38.03
N GLY A 109 -6.47 -6.55 37.92
CA GLY A 109 -6.45 -5.57 39.01
C GLY A 109 -7.82 -5.12 39.56
N GLY A 110 -8.93 -5.60 38.99
CA GLY A 110 -10.28 -5.30 39.47
C GLY A 110 -10.66 -6.14 40.70
N ARG A 111 -10.27 -5.65 41.89
CA ARG A 111 -10.71 -6.09 43.23
C ARG A 111 -11.95 -5.27 43.69
N PRO A 112 -12.72 -5.68 44.72
CA PRO A 112 -12.42 -6.60 45.81
C PRO A 112 -13.21 -7.91 45.84
#